data_AF-A0AAV4TUP3-F1
#
_entry.id   AF-A0AAV4TUP3-F1
#
_cell.length_a   1.000
_cell.length_b   1.000
_cell.length_c   1.000
_cell.angle_alpha   90.00
_cell.angle_beta   90.00
_cell.angle_gamma   90.00
#
_symmetry.space_group_name_H-M   'P 1'
#
loop_
_entity.id
_entity.type
_entity.pdbx_description
1 polymer ?
#
loop_
_entity_poly.entity_id
_entity_poly.type
_entity_poly.pdbx_seq_one_letter_code
_entity_poly.pdbx_strand_id
1 'polypeptide(L)'
;MATGGICPPRISYILAELEDVDAVFAPIKTASRVKYTCFDVSRHYVVFGTNAGGVIFLQNDTLSYIKTVTAKEGPVCQVALSPDENVVAFATR
;
A
#
# COMPACT_ATOMS: atom_id res chain seq x y z
N MET A 1 -23.08 -15.14 -17.83
CA MET A 1 -23.76 -14.03 -17.13
C MET A 1 -22.71 -12.98 -16.83
N ALA A 2 -22.68 -11.89 -17.59
CA ALA A 2 -21.75 -10.79 -17.38
C ALA A 2 -22.37 -9.85 -16.34
N THR A 3 -21.81 -9.77 -15.15
CA THR A 3 -22.17 -8.75 -14.16
C THR A 3 -21.74 -7.40 -14.71
N GLY A 4 -22.71 -6.54 -15.01
CA GLY A 4 -22.50 -5.21 -15.56
C GLY A 4 -21.52 -4.41 -14.71
N GLY A 5 -20.48 -3.88 -15.36
CA GLY A 5 -19.51 -2.99 -14.74
C GLY A 5 -20.20 -1.74 -14.23
N ILE A 6 -20.19 -1.57 -12.91
CA ILE A 6 -20.68 -0.37 -12.25
C ILE A 6 -19.61 0.71 -12.50
N CYS A 7 -19.95 1.73 -13.29
CA CYS A 7 -19.10 2.90 -13.44
C CYS A 7 -19.04 3.61 -12.07
N PRO A 8 -17.86 3.72 -11.42
CA PRO A 8 -17.79 4.37 -10.13
C PRO A 8 -18.23 5.83 -10.27
N PRO A 9 -19.02 6.37 -9.31
CA PRO A 9 -19.49 7.74 -9.36
C PRO A 9 -18.31 8.71 -9.46
N ARG A 10 -18.44 9.75 -10.29
CA ARG A 10 -17.44 10.83 -10.36
C ARG A 10 -17.48 11.61 -9.04
N ILE A 11 -16.48 11.40 -8.21
CA ILE A 11 -16.30 12.11 -6.94
C ILE A 11 -15.76 13.52 -7.26
N SER A 12 -16.59 14.55 -7.08
CA SER A 12 -16.22 15.94 -7.40
C SER A 12 -15.54 16.67 -6.24
N TYR A 13 -15.69 16.17 -5.02
CA TYR A 13 -15.17 16.81 -3.81
C TYR A 13 -14.74 15.74 -2.81
N ILE A 14 -13.55 15.90 -2.23
CA ILE A 14 -13.02 15.07 -1.16
C ILE A 14 -12.80 15.98 0.04
N LEU A 15 -13.50 15.70 1.14
CA LEU A 15 -13.18 16.24 2.45
C LEU A 15 -12.10 15.34 3.04
N ALA A 16 -10.91 15.89 3.29
CA ALA A 16 -9.79 15.18 3.89
C ALA A 16 -9.39 15.88 5.18
N GLU A 17 -9.34 15.11 6.26
CA GLU A 17 -8.70 15.51 7.50
C GLU A 17 -7.24 15.04 7.41
N LEU A 18 -6.31 15.98 7.44
CA LEU A 18 -4.88 15.71 7.31
C LEU A 18 -4.34 15.43 8.71
N GLU A 19 -4.34 14.16 9.10
CA GLU A 19 -3.61 13.69 10.27
C GLU A 19 -2.11 13.60 9.98
N ASP A 20 -1.29 13.59 11.03
CA ASP A 20 0.16 13.39 10.91
C ASP A 20 0.44 11.97 10.38
N VAL A 21 1.11 11.89 9.22
CA VAL A 21 1.46 10.64 8.53
C VAL A 21 2.93 10.27 8.70
N ASP A 22 3.68 10.93 9.59
CA ASP A 22 5.11 10.67 9.80
C ASP A 22 5.39 9.21 10.19
N ALA A 23 4.43 8.56 10.85
CA ALA A 23 4.48 7.14 11.20
C ALA A 23 4.68 6.23 9.98
N VAL A 24 4.19 6.61 8.79
CA VAL A 24 4.38 5.85 7.54
C VAL A 24 5.86 5.72 7.18
N PHE A 25 6.69 6.71 7.53
CA PHE A 25 8.11 6.70 7.21
C PHE A 25 8.95 5.96 8.24
N ALA A 26 8.40 5.62 9.42
CA ALA A 26 9.13 4.92 10.46
C ALA A 26 9.85 3.63 9.98
N PRO A 27 9.23 2.76 9.14
CA PRO A 27 9.88 1.54 8.65
C PRO A 27 11.10 1.76 7.76
N ILE A 28 11.18 2.92 7.08
CA ILE A 28 12.26 3.22 6.13
C ILE A 28 13.20 4.33 6.61
N LYS A 29 12.91 4.94 7.76
CA LYS A 29 13.61 6.13 8.28
C LYS A 29 15.12 5.90 8.45
N THR A 30 15.52 4.70 8.86
CA THR A 30 16.93 4.32 9.06
C THR A 30 17.58 3.79 7.77
N ALA A 31 16.79 3.41 6.77
CA ALA A 31 17.25 2.83 5.53
C ALA A 31 17.30 3.91 4.42
N SER A 32 18.36 4.72 4.44
CA SER A 32 18.50 5.95 3.62
C SER A 32 18.33 5.78 2.10
N ARG A 33 18.45 4.55 1.58
CA ARG A 33 18.26 4.24 0.15
C ARG A 33 16.91 3.63 -0.17
N VAL A 34 16.12 3.23 0.84
CA VAL A 34 14.81 2.61 0.66
C VAL A 34 13.76 3.70 0.48
N LYS A 35 12.93 3.54 -0.54
CA LYS A 35 11.83 4.44 -0.87
C LYS A 35 10.60 3.62 -1.17
N TYR A 36 9.44 4.16 -0.79
CA TYR A 36 8.17 3.65 -1.28
C TYR A 36 8.01 3.99 -2.76
N THR A 37 7.50 3.03 -3.53
CA THR A 37 7.38 3.11 -4.99
C THR A 37 5.93 3.04 -5.46
N CYS A 38 5.08 2.36 -4.71
CA CYS A 38 3.66 2.17 -4.96
C CYS A 38 2.96 1.83 -3.65
N PHE A 39 1.64 1.97 -3.60
CA PHE A 39 0.87 1.63 -2.42
C PHE A 39 -0.55 1.19 -2.79
N ASP A 40 -1.19 0.49 -1.86
CA ASP A 40 -2.63 0.23 -1.90
C ASP A 40 -3.19 0.27 -0.46
N VAL A 41 -4.48 0.55 -0.34
CA VAL A 41 -5.15 0.76 0.94
C VAL A 41 -6.44 -0.04 1.00
N SER A 42 -6.66 -0.65 2.16
CA SER A 42 -7.88 -1.37 2.52
C SER A 42 -8.47 -0.79 3.81
N ARG A 43 -9.47 -1.43 4.40
CA ARG A 43 -10.06 -0.94 5.64
C ARG A 43 -9.04 -1.03 6.79
N HIS A 44 -8.29 -2.12 6.85
CA HIS A 44 -7.38 -2.39 7.98
C HIS A 44 -5.91 -2.18 7.67
N TYR A 45 -5.51 -2.20 6.38
CA TYR A 45 -4.11 -2.18 5.99
C TYR A 45 -3.80 -1.11 4.96
N VAL A 46 -2.63 -0.50 5.11
CA VAL A 46 -1.92 0.22 4.06
C VAL A 46 -0.69 -0.60 3.68
N VAL A 47 -0.53 -0.92 2.40
CA VAL A 47 0.64 -1.65 1.90
C VAL A 47 1.49 -0.78 0.99
N PHE A 48 2.81 -0.84 1.14
CA PHE A 48 3.76 -0.10 0.34
C PHE A 48 4.75 -1.03 -0.34
N GLY A 49 4.90 -0.91 -1.66
CA GLY A 49 6.03 -1.48 -2.38
C GLY A 49 7.29 -0.64 -2.13
N THR A 50 8.45 -1.30 -2.13
CA THR A 50 9.76 -0.64 -1.95
C THR A 50 10.68 -0.86 -3.15
N ASN A 51 11.59 0.10 -3.36
CA ASN A 51 12.67 -0.04 -4.34
C ASN A 51 13.73 -1.10 -3.95
N ALA A 52 13.73 -1.57 -2.70
CA ALA A 52 14.63 -2.62 -2.22
C ALA A 52 14.09 -4.04 -2.48
N GLY A 53 12.87 -4.17 -3.02
CA GLY A 53 12.25 -5.47 -3.29
C GLY A 53 11.52 -6.03 -2.08
N GLY A 54 10.39 -5.42 -1.77
CA GLY A 54 9.48 -5.94 -0.75
C GLY A 54 8.25 -5.07 -0.58
N VAL A 55 7.24 -5.63 0.09
CA VAL A 55 5.98 -4.99 0.44
C VAL A 55 5.91 -4.83 1.95
N ILE A 56 5.81 -3.59 2.41
CA ILE A 56 5.63 -3.23 3.81
C ILE A 56 4.14 -3.11 4.12
N PHE A 57 3.71 -3.71 5.22
CA PHE A 57 2.35 -3.66 5.74
C PHE A 57 2.31 -2.75 6.96
N LEU A 58 1.39 -1.81 6.94
CA LEU A 58 1.06 -0.91 8.04
C LEU A 58 -0.42 -1.07 8.39
N GLN A 59 -0.77 -0.86 9.65
CA GLN A 59 -2.18 -0.76 10.05
C GLN A 59 -2.74 0.59 9.59
N ASN A 60 -3.94 0.61 9.02
CA ASN A 60 -4.49 1.83 8.41
C ASN A 60 -4.86 2.92 9.44
N ASP A 61 -5.28 2.52 10.64
CA ASP A 61 -5.71 3.44 11.71
C ASP A 61 -4.55 4.11 12.46
N THR A 62 -3.45 3.40 12.65
CA THR A 62 -2.32 3.80 13.50
C THR A 62 -1.04 4.02 12.72
N LEU A 63 -1.03 3.64 11.44
CA LEU A 63 0.14 3.66 10.55
C LEU A 63 1.32 2.88 11.16
N SER A 64 1.02 1.93 12.04
CA SER A 64 2.00 1.13 12.77
C SER A 64 2.51 -0.02 11.91
N TYR A 65 3.82 -0.28 11.98
CA TYR A 65 4.47 -1.34 11.20
C TYR A 65 3.99 -2.72 11.64
N ILE A 66 3.50 -3.51 10.69
CA ILE A 66 3.08 -4.89 10.91
C ILE A 66 4.20 -5.84 10.48
N LYS A 67 4.58 -5.80 9.19
CA LYS A 67 5.57 -6.73 8.61
C LYS A 67 6.06 -6.26 7.24
N THR A 68 7.15 -6.87 6.79
CA THR A 68 7.67 -6.73 5.42
C THR A 68 7.71 -8.10 4.75
N VAL A 69 7.14 -8.21 3.56
CA VAL A 69 7.28 -9.38 2.69
C VAL A 69 8.32 -9.07 1.64
N THR A 70 9.45 -9.79 1.62
CA THR A 70 10.54 -9.53 0.68
C THR A 70 10.28 -10.19 -0.67
N ALA A 71 10.47 -9.42 -1.74
CA ALA A 71 10.47 -9.91 -3.11
C ALA A 71 11.93 -10.16 -3.52
N LYS A 72 12.21 -11.32 -4.13
CA LYS A 72 13.58 -11.65 -4.56
C LYS A 72 13.95 -11.05 -5.93
N GLU A 73 12.98 -10.47 -6.63
CA GLU A 73 13.10 -10.18 -8.06
C GLU A 73 13.40 -8.71 -8.40
N GLY A 74 13.37 -7.80 -7.41
CA GLY A 74 13.73 -6.40 -7.62
C GLY A 74 12.69 -5.41 -7.09
N PRO A 75 12.78 -4.13 -7.50
CA PRO A 75 11.89 -3.07 -7.05
C PRO A 75 10.42 -3.41 -7.30
N VAL A 76 9.59 -3.30 -6.26
CA VAL A 76 8.14 -3.47 -6.41
C VAL A 76 7.59 -2.23 -7.12
N CYS A 77 6.83 -2.41 -8.19
CA CYS A 77 6.27 -1.30 -8.99
C CYS A 77 4.75 -1.20 -8.91
N GLN A 78 4.08 -2.25 -8.44
CA GLN A 78 2.63 -2.28 -8.21
C GLN A 78 2.30 -3.21 -7.05
N VAL A 79 1.29 -2.85 -6.26
CA VAL A 79 0.70 -3.67 -5.19
C VAL A 79 -0.82 -3.58 -5.28
N ALA A 80 -1.52 -4.63 -4.88
CA ALA A 80 -2.97 -4.66 -4.78
C ALA A 80 -3.43 -5.58 -3.65
N LEU A 81 -4.30 -5.08 -2.78
CA LEU A 81 -4.99 -5.82 -1.73
C LEU A 81 -6.26 -6.44 -2.30
N SER A 82 -6.52 -7.71 -1.97
CA SER A 82 -7.83 -8.29 -2.25
C SER A 82 -8.91 -7.61 -1.40
N PRO A 83 -10.19 -7.55 -1.86
CA PRO A 83 -11.26 -6.91 -1.09
C PRO A 83 -11.53 -7.53 0.29
N ASP A 84 -11.17 -8.80 0.47
CA ASP A 84 -11.24 -9.55 1.73
C ASP A 84 -9.93 -9.51 2.52
N GLU A 85 -8.91 -8.80 2.03
CA GLU A 85 -7.59 -8.57 2.65
C GLU A 85 -6.76 -9.85 2.91
N ASN A 86 -7.18 -10.99 2.36
CA ASN A 86 -6.50 -12.29 2.53
C ASN A 86 -5.29 -12.47 1.60
N VAL A 87 -5.24 -11.74 0.50
CA VAL A 87 -4.18 -11.86 -0.52
C VAL A 87 -3.65 -10.49 -0.90
N VAL A 88 -2.34 -10.41 -1.10
CA VAL A 88 -1.68 -9.26 -1.70
C VAL A 88 -0.98 -9.70 -2.96
N ALA A 89 -1.36 -9.08 -4.08
CA ALA A 89 -0.63 -9.19 -5.33
C ALA A 89 0.38 -8.06 -5.43
N PHE A 90 1.56 -8.35 -5.99
CA PHE A 90 2.52 -7.31 -6.32
C PHE A 90 3.30 -7.68 -7.58
N ALA A 91 3.80 -6.67 -8.27
CA ALA A 91 4.65 -6.82 -9.45
C ALA A 91 6.00 -6.16 -9.22
N THR A 92 7.05 -6.75 -9.79
CA THR A 92 8.42 -6.22 -9.80
C THR A 92 8.81 -5.80 -11.22
N ARG A 93 9.80 -4.89 -11.33
CA ARG A 93 10.42 -4.53 -12.61
C ARG A 93 11.67 -5.35 -12.90
#